data_AF-A0A270PEQ0-F1
#
_entry.id   AF-A0A270PEQ0-F1
#
_cell.length_a   1.000
_cell.length_b   1.000
_cell.length_c   1.000
_cell.angle_alpha   90.00
_cell.angle_beta   90.00
_cell.angle_gamma   90.00
#
_symmetry.space_group_name_H-M   'P 1'
#
loop_
_entity.id
_entity.type
_entity.pdbx_description
1 polymer ?
#
loop_
_entity_poly.entity_id
_entity_poly.type
_entity_poly.pdbx_seq_one_letter_code
_entity_poly.pdbx_strand_id
1 'polypeptide(L)' 'MSLNPESKYPSRRSYVVKLRSDAAPGALVGRLENLVTGRQHEFSSADELLESIASDLALAVGVHAADSDGE' A
#
# COMPACT_ATOMS: atom_id res chain seq x y z
N MET A 1 2.45 -2.54 18.75
CA MET A 1 1.10 -2.90 18.29
C MET A 1 1.24 -4.13 17.41
N SER A 2 0.55 -5.23 17.73
CA SER A 2 0.50 -6.45 16.92
C SER A 2 -0.83 -6.44 16.15
N LEU A 3 -0.75 -6.30 14.83
CA LEU A 3 -1.94 -6.37 13.97
C LEU A 3 -2.35 -7.84 13.83
N ASN A 4 -3.64 -8.10 13.97
CA ASN A 4 -4.21 -9.44 13.90
C ASN A 4 -3.99 -10.04 12.49
N PRO A 5 -3.30 -11.18 12.36
CA PRO A 5 -3.01 -11.80 11.05
C PRO A 5 -4.26 -12.35 10.36
N GLU A 6 -5.35 -12.62 11.10
CA GLU A 6 -6.61 -13.12 10.55
C GLU A 6 -7.71 -12.06 10.65
N SER A 7 -7.74 -11.15 9.67
CA SER A 7 -8.90 -10.26 9.50
C SER A 7 -9.97 -10.96 8.67
N LYS A 8 -11.12 -11.21 9.31
CA LYS A 8 -12.40 -11.68 8.73
C LYS A 8 -12.90 -10.89 7.51
N TYR A 9 -12.24 -9.78 7.17
CA TYR A 9 -12.43 -8.98 5.98
C TYR A 9 -11.04 -8.67 5.41
N PRO A 10 -10.57 -9.39 4.38
CA PRO A 10 -9.22 -9.22 3.86
C PRO A 10 -9.15 -7.94 3.01
N SER A 11 -9.29 -6.77 3.63
CA SER A 11 -8.92 -5.50 3.02
C SER A 11 -7.39 -5.34 3.10
N ARG A 12 -6.65 -6.21 2.40
CA ARG A 12 -5.18 -6.09 2.18
C ARG A 12 -4.78 -4.74 1.55
N ARG A 13 -5.77 -3.97 1.09
CA ARG A 13 -5.69 -2.69 0.38
C ARG A 13 -6.12 -1.52 1.27
N SER A 14 -5.76 -1.58 2.55
CA SER A 14 -5.98 -0.49 3.50
C SER A 14 -4.70 0.31 3.63
N TYR A 15 -4.75 1.59 3.27
CA TYR A 15 -3.59 2.47 3.27
C TYR A 15 -3.84 3.72 4.12
N VAL A 16 -2.77 4.22 4.73
CA VAL A 16 -2.72 5.55 5.33
C VAL A 16 -1.83 6.43 4.48
N VAL A 17 -2.34 7.61 4.10
CA VAL A 17 -1.57 8.67 3.45
C VAL A 17 -1.26 9.74 4.48
N LYS A 18 0.02 10.06 4.64
CA LYS A 18 0.50 11.14 5.50
C LYS A 18 1.09 12.22 4.61
N LEU A 19 0.40 13.36 4.51
CA LEU A 19 0.92 14.52 3.80
C LEU A 19 1.98 15.23 4.65
N ARG A 20 3.05 15.69 4.02
CA ARG A 20 4.03 16.56 4.67
C ARG A 20 3.49 17.99 4.76
N SER A 21 4.12 18.79 5.62
CA SER A 21 3.74 20.19 5.86
C SER A 21 3.89 21.09 4.63
N ASP A 22 4.68 20.68 3.64
CA ASP A 22 4.94 21.36 2.38
C ASP A 22 4.06 20.87 1.21
N ALA A 23 3.09 19.99 1.47
CA ALA A 23 2.14 19.56 0.45
C ALA A 23 1.23 20.71 -0.01
N ALA A 24 1.08 20.87 -1.32
CA ALA A 24 0.25 21.88 -1.94
C ALA A 24 -0.66 21.27 -3.02
N PRO A 25 -1.76 21.95 -3.40
CA PRO A 25 -2.52 21.57 -4.60
C PRO A 25 -1.59 21.56 -5.83
N GLY A 26 -1.35 20.37 -6.40
CA GLY A 26 -0.42 20.17 -7.53
C GLY A 26 0.99 19.69 -7.14
N ALA A 27 1.33 19.66 -5.85
CA ALA A 27 2.59 19.12 -5.32
C ALA A 27 2.28 18.24 -4.11
N LEU A 28 1.73 17.05 -4.39
CA LEU A 28 1.37 16.08 -3.37
C LEU A 28 2.65 15.40 -2.88
N VAL A 29 3.14 15.79 -1.71
CA VAL A 29 4.35 15.21 -1.10
C VAL A 29 4.02 14.61 0.27
N GLY A 30 4.52 13.40 0.52
CA GLY A 30 4.12 12.64 1.70
C GLY A 30 4.63 11.21 1.72
N ARG A 31 3.96 10.38 2.51
CA ARG A 31 4.25 8.95 2.63
C ARG A 31 2.97 8.14 2.63
N LEU A 32 2.98 7.05 1.88
CA LEU A 32 1.97 6.00 1.86
C LEU A 32 2.42 4.84 2.76
N GLU A 33 1.49 4.28 3.53
CA GLU A 33 1.73 3.13 4.40
C GLU A 33 0.60 2.10 4.22
N ASN A 34 0.93 0.87 3.81
CA ASN A 34 -0.01 -0.24 3.78
C ASN A 34 -0.18 -0.81 5.19
N LEU A 35 -1.40 -0.77 5.71
CA LEU A 35 -1.72 -1.17 7.09
C LEU A 35 -1.61 -2.68 7.33
N VAL A 36 -1.70 -3.49 6.28
CA VAL A 36 -1.65 -4.95 6.40
C VAL A 36 -0.22 -5.47 6.21
N THR A 37 0.53 -4.92 5.25
CA THR A 37 1.90 -5.36 4.97
C THR A 37 2.96 -4.57 5.73
N GLY A 38 2.61 -3.40 6.28
CA GLY A 38 3.54 -2.47 6.93
C GLY A 38 4.49 -1.76 5.97
N ARG A 39 4.38 -1.99 4.65
CA ARG A 39 5.24 -1.36 3.65
C ARG A 39 4.97 0.14 3.57
N GLN A 40 6.05 0.91 3.42
CA GLN A 40 5.99 2.36 3.34
C GLN A 40 6.68 2.85 2.06
N HIS A 41 6.13 3.89 1.45
CA HIS A 41 6.72 4.55 0.28
C HIS A 41 6.55 6.06 0.38
N GLU A 42 7.64 6.80 0.21
CA GLU A 42 7.61 8.26 0.12
C GLU A 42 7.27 8.66 -1.32
N PHE A 43 6.44 9.69 -1.48
CA PHE A 43 6.07 10.21 -2.79
C PHE A 43 6.21 11.73 -2.78
N SER A 44 6.55 12.29 -3.93
CA SER A 44 6.72 13.73 -4.18
C SER A 44 5.73 14.27 -5.23
N SER A 45 4.97 13.37 -5.86
CA SER A 45 3.93 13.68 -6.82
C SER A 45 2.71 12.76 -6.67
N ALA A 46 1.60 13.16 -7.29
CA ALA A 46 0.41 12.31 -7.37
C ALA A 46 0.66 11.04 -8.20
N ASP A 47 1.46 11.15 -9.26
CA ASP A 47 1.81 10.02 -10.12
C ASP A 47 2.62 8.96 -9.35
N GLU A 48 3.61 9.38 -8.56
CA GLU A 48 4.39 8.47 -7.70
C GLU A 48 3.52 7.76 -6.66
N LEU A 49 2.55 8.48 -6.08
CA LEU A 49 1.59 7.88 -5.16
C LEU A 49 0.75 6.80 -5.85
N LEU A 50 0.24 7.07 -7.06
CA LEU A 50 -0.55 6.12 -7.82
C LEU A 50 0.28 4.92 -8.27
N GLU A 51 1.52 5.14 -8.71
CA GLU A 51 2.46 4.07 -9.09
C GLU A 51 2.79 3.16 -7.90
N SER A 52 2.93 3.73 -6.71
CA SER A 52 3.13 2.96 -5.46
C SER A 52 1.96 2.03 -5.17
N ILE A 53 0.73 2.52 -5.32
CA ILE A 53 -0.48 1.72 -5.13
C ILE A 53 -0.57 0.64 -6.22
N ALA A 54 -0.36 1.00 -7.49
CA ALA A 54 -0.40 0.06 -8.60
C ALA A 54 0.64 -1.07 -8.44
N SER A 55 1.85 -0.73 -8.01
CA SER A 55 2.92 -1.70 -7.73
C SER A 55 2.55 -2.66 -6.60
N ASP A 56 1.99 -2.15 -5.51
CA ASP A 56 1.53 -2.98 -4.39
C ASP A 56 0.38 -3.91 -4.81
N LEU A 57 -0.54 -3.42 -5.66
CA LEU A 57 -1.62 -4.23 -6.24
C LEU A 57 -1.09 -5.34 -7.16
N ALA A 58 -0.07 -5.07 -7.97
CA ALA A 58 0.56 -6.07 -8.83
C ALA A 58 1.29 -7.16 -8.00
N LEU A 59 1.98 -6.76 -6.94
CA LEU A 59 2.65 -7.71 -6.03
C LEU A 59 1.67 -8.61 -5.30
N ALA A 60 0.49 -8.10 -4.93
CA ALA A 60 -0.56 -8.91 -4.31
C ALA A 60 -1.09 -10.02 -5.25
N VAL A 61 -1.14 -9.79 -6.57
CA VAL A 61 -1.56 -10.80 -7.56
C VAL A 61 -0.52 -11.92 -7.69
N GLY A 62 0.77 -11.59 -7.67
CA GLY A 62 1.85 -12.59 -7.80
C GLY A 62 1.92 -13.59 -6.63
N VAL A 63 1.53 -13.18 -5.42
CA VAL A 63 1.50 -14.06 -4.25
C VAL A 63 0.36 -15.08 -4.31
N HIS A 64 -0.81 -14.72 -4.87
CA HIS A 64 -1.95 -15.64 -4.97
C HIS A 64 -1.76 -16.76 -5.99
N ALA A 65 -0.88 -16.59 -6.99
CA ALA A 65 -0.59 -17.64 -7.98
C ALA A 65 0.34 -18.74 -7.44
N ALA A 66 1.15 -18.45 -6.43
CA ALA A 66 2.10 -19.43 -5.87
C ALA A 66 1.46 -20.40 -4.84
N ASP A 67 0.27 -20.08 -4.33
CA ASP A 67 -0.45 -20.90 -3.34
C ASP A 67 -1.50 -21.85 -3.97
N SER A 68 -1.51 -22.02 -5.30
CA SER A 68 -2.46 -22.91 -6.00
C SER A 68 -1.87 -24.24 -6.49
N ASP A 69 -0.66 -24.62 -6.08
CA ASP A 69 -0.01 -25.87 -6.54
C ASP A 69 0.34 -26.81 -5.37
N GLY A 70 -0.69 -27.28 -4.69
CA GLY A 70 -0.56 -28.25 -3.59
C GLY A 70 -1.87 -28.99 -3.36
N GLU A 71 -2.24 -29.82 -4.34
CA GLU A 71 -3.23 -30.91 -4.20
C GLU A 71 -2.61 -32.12 -3.49
#